data_AF-A0AAV0QSK5-F1
#
_entry.id   AF-A0AAV0QSK5-F1
#
_cell.length_a   1.000
_cell.length_b   1.000
_cell.length_c   1.000
_cell.angle_alpha   90.00
_cell.angle_beta   90.00
_cell.angle_gamma   90.00
#
_symmetry.space_group_name_H-M   'P 1'
#
loop_
_entity.id
_entity.type
_entity.pdbx_description
1 polymer ?
#
loop_
_entity_poly.entity_id
_entity_poly.type
_entity_poly.pdbx_seq_one_letter_code
_entity_poly.pdbx_strand_id
1 'polypeptide(L)'
;MGILIEGTSSAAKFLRANGITFFKVRQEIVDLLGKSDLFFFSPEHPPLTEQAQRALDKAIEEKLKSGDDGEITPSHILLGLWSETDSAGQRILETLGFTDEKAKELVNYIDEGAAFSSR
;
A
#
# COMPACT_ATOMS: atom_id res chain seq x y z
N MET A 1 -2.57 -2.86 -5.64
CA MET A 1 -2.42 -4.26 -6.11
C MET A 1 -0.97 -4.72 -6.19
N GLY A 2 -0.03 -3.93 -6.75
CA GLY A 2 1.37 -4.35 -6.95
C GLY A 2 2.04 -4.99 -5.73
N ILE A 3 1.89 -4.39 -4.53
CA ILE A 3 2.40 -4.93 -3.26
C ILE A 3 1.95 -6.39 -3.04
N LEU A 4 0.67 -6.70 -3.26
CA LEU A 4 0.11 -8.04 -3.05
C LEU A 4 0.50 -9.04 -4.14
N ILE A 5 0.80 -8.57 -5.35
CA ILE A 5 1.27 -9.38 -6.49
C ILE A 5 2.72 -9.79 -6.26
N GLU A 6 3.58 -8.84 -5.89
CA GLU A 6 4.98 -9.10 -5.52
C GLU A 6 5.04 -10.11 -4.38
N GLY A 7 4.33 -9.83 -3.28
CA GLY A 7 3.96 -10.84 -2.32
C GLY A 7 5.03 -11.31 -1.33
N THR A 8 6.29 -10.92 -1.46
CA THR A 8 7.35 -11.34 -0.52
C THR A 8 7.75 -10.24 0.46
N SER A 9 7.41 -8.99 0.17
CA SER A 9 7.63 -7.84 1.05
C SER A 9 6.90 -7.97 2.40
N SER A 10 7.45 -7.31 3.42
CA SER A 10 6.84 -7.23 4.75
C SER A 10 5.43 -6.65 4.70
N ALA A 11 5.20 -5.63 3.87
CA ALA A 11 3.87 -5.07 3.62
C ALA A 11 2.88 -6.13 3.09
N ALA A 12 3.30 -6.92 2.09
CA ALA A 12 2.44 -7.95 1.52
C ALA A 12 2.13 -9.06 2.53
N LYS A 13 3.13 -9.48 3.33
CA LYS A 13 2.97 -10.45 4.41
C LYS A 13 2.01 -9.92 5.48
N PHE A 14 2.18 -8.67 5.91
CA PHE A 14 1.34 -8.01 6.90
C PHE A 14 -0.12 -7.93 6.44
N LEU A 15 -0.37 -7.49 5.20
CA LEU A 15 -1.71 -7.43 4.62
C LEU A 15 -2.38 -8.82 4.62
N ARG A 16 -1.66 -9.87 4.19
CA ARG A 16 -2.20 -11.24 4.17
C ARG A 16 -2.47 -11.78 5.56
N ALA A 17 -1.57 -11.56 6.51
CA ALA A 17 -1.76 -11.94 7.92
C ALA A 17 -3.01 -11.27 8.51
N ASN A 18 -3.34 -10.07 8.05
CA ASN A 18 -4.53 -9.31 8.42
C ASN A 18 -5.76 -9.59 7.55
N GLY A 19 -5.74 -10.65 6.73
CA GLY A 19 -6.88 -11.08 5.92
C GLY A 19 -7.15 -10.23 4.68
N ILE A 20 -6.27 -9.29 4.34
CA ILE A 20 -6.33 -8.44 3.14
C ILE A 20 -5.54 -9.14 2.02
N THR A 21 -6.27 -9.84 1.15
CA THR A 21 -5.68 -10.67 0.09
C THR A 21 -5.86 -10.05 -1.29
N PHE A 22 -5.06 -10.50 -2.26
CA PHE A 22 -5.16 -10.05 -3.65
C PHE A 22 -6.58 -10.19 -4.20
N PHE A 23 -7.25 -11.31 -3.95
CA PHE A 23 -8.61 -11.55 -4.44
C PHE A 23 -9.64 -10.59 -3.84
N LYS A 24 -9.55 -10.31 -2.53
CA LYS A 24 -10.44 -9.35 -1.87
C LYS A 24 -10.21 -7.92 -2.36
N VAL A 25 -8.94 -7.51 -2.48
CA VAL A 25 -8.60 -6.19 -3.03
C VAL A 25 -9.08 -6.04 -4.47
N ARG A 26 -8.91 -7.08 -5.30
CA ARG A 26 -9.40 -7.05 -6.69
C ARG A 26 -10.92 -6.92 -6.74
N GLN A 27 -11.63 -7.66 -5.88
CA GLN A 27 -13.09 -7.59 -5.82
C GLN A 27 -13.55 -6.19 -5.40
N GLU A 28 -12.96 -5.64 -4.34
CA GLU A 28 -13.29 -4.29 -3.85
C GLU A 28 -12.99 -3.20 -4.89
N ILE A 29 -11.92 -3.34 -5.68
CA ILE A 29 -11.65 -2.44 -6.81
C ILE A 29 -12.80 -2.43 -7.81
N VAL A 30 -13.32 -3.61 -8.16
CA VAL A 30 -14.44 -3.74 -9.09
C VAL A 30 -15.72 -3.16 -8.49
N ASP A 31 -15.94 -3.36 -7.20
CA ASP A 31 -17.15 -2.86 -6.52
C ASP A 31 -17.12 -1.33 -6.35
N LEU A 32 -15.95 -0.75 -6.08
CA LEU A 32 -15.78 0.69 -5.88
C LEU A 32 -15.68 1.49 -7.19
N LEU A 33 -14.88 1.00 -8.14
CA LEU A 33 -14.56 1.73 -9.38
C LEU A 33 -15.31 1.20 -10.61
N GLY A 34 -16.05 0.10 -10.46
CA GLY A 34 -16.66 -0.63 -11.56
C GLY A 34 -15.66 -1.56 -12.26
N LYS A 35 -16.18 -2.40 -13.16
CA LYS A 35 -15.32 -3.09 -14.12
C LYS A 35 -14.77 -2.03 -15.07
N SER A 36 -13.46 -2.01 -15.27
CA SER A 36 -12.87 -1.18 -16.31
C SER A 36 -13.52 -1.54 -17.64
N ASP A 37 -14.15 -0.59 -18.31
CA ASP A 37 -14.31 -0.69 -19.76
C ASP A 37 -12.90 -0.88 -20.31
N LEU A 38 -12.73 -1.89 -21.17
CA LEU A 38 -11.49 -2.11 -21.88
C LEU A 38 -11.26 -0.86 -22.74
N PHE A 39 -10.60 0.15 -22.17
CA PHE A 39 -10.08 1.24 -22.96
C PHE A 39 -9.24 0.58 -24.04
N PHE A 40 -9.65 0.81 -25.29
CA PHE A 40 -9.08 0.17 -26.48
C PHE A 40 -7.56 0.43 -26.60
N PHE A 41 -7.03 1.36 -25.81
CA PHE A 41 -5.62 1.67 -25.65
C PHE A 41 -5.32 2.09 -24.20
N SER A 42 -4.78 1.18 -23.40
CA SER A 42 -3.93 1.61 -22.26
C SER A 42 -2.58 2.01 -22.86
N PRO A 43 -2.06 3.23 -22.60
CA PRO A 43 -0.70 3.58 -22.99
C PRO A 43 0.28 2.52 -22.49
N GLU A 44 1.38 2.24 -23.20
CA GLU A 44 2.41 1.31 -22.72
C GLU A 44 2.97 1.76 -21.34
N HIS A 45 2.99 3.07 -21.11
CA HIS A 45 3.39 3.69 -19.85
C HIS A 45 2.36 4.76 -19.43
N PRO A 46 1.25 4.38 -18.78
CA PRO A 46 0.32 5.37 -18.27
C PRO A 46 1.03 6.21 -17.19
N PRO A 47 0.85 7.55 -17.18
CA PRO A 47 1.38 8.37 -16.12
C PRO A 47 0.75 7.99 -14.78
N LEU A 48 1.43 8.32 -13.68
CA LEU A 48 0.82 8.22 -12.36
C LEU A 48 -0.38 9.15 -12.28
N THR A 49 -1.47 8.65 -11.68
CA THR A 49 -2.58 9.52 -11.30
C THR A 49 -2.14 10.48 -10.19
N GLU A 50 -2.78 11.65 -10.09
CA GLU A 50 -2.56 12.62 -9.01
C GLU A 50 -2.64 11.97 -7.61
N GLN A 51 -3.61 11.06 -7.39
CA GLN A 51 -3.75 10.34 -6.12
C GLN A 51 -2.55 9.41 -5.85
N ALA A 52 -2.05 8.73 -6.89
CA ALA A 52 -0.89 7.87 -6.76
C ALA A 52 0.39 8.66 -6.47
N GLN A 53 0.57 9.83 -7.09
CA GLN A 53 1.71 10.70 -6.79
C GLN A 53 1.68 11.17 -5.33
N ARG A 54 0.53 11.67 -4.85
CA ARG A 54 0.41 12.10 -3.44
C ARG A 54 0.62 10.97 -2.43
N ALA A 55 0.18 9.75 -2.75
CA ALA A 55 0.46 8.58 -1.92
C ALA A 55 1.97 8.28 -1.83
N LEU A 56 2.72 8.48 -2.92
CA LEU A 56 4.19 8.35 -2.90
C LEU A 56 4.84 9.48 -2.10
N ASP A 57 4.38 10.72 -2.26
CA ASP A 57 4.90 11.86 -1.50
C ASP A 57 4.69 11.63 0.01
N LYS A 58 3.50 11.15 0.40
CA LYS A 58 3.22 10.75 1.80
C LYS A 58 4.10 9.60 2.27
N ALA A 59 4.39 8.61 1.44
CA ALA A 59 5.30 7.52 1.79
C ALA A 59 6.72 8.04 2.09
N ILE A 60 7.19 9.03 1.32
CA ILE A 60 8.48 9.70 1.54
C ILE A 60 8.44 10.48 2.86
N GLU A 61 7.39 11.25 3.11
CA GLU A 61 7.23 12.01 4.35
C GLU A 61 7.26 11.10 5.58
N GLU A 62 6.55 9.97 5.55
CA GLU A 62 6.55 8.99 6.64
C GLU A 62 7.94 8.39 6.88
N LYS A 63 8.70 8.11 5.80
CA LYS A 63 10.09 7.66 5.93
C LYS A 63 10.98 8.72 6.58
N LEU A 64 10.86 9.98 6.15
CA LEU A 64 11.66 11.07 6.72
C LEU A 64 11.33 11.31 8.20
N LYS A 65 10.07 11.15 8.60
CA LYS A 65 9.65 11.25 10.01
C LYS A 65 10.21 10.13 10.89
N SER A 66 10.47 8.95 10.33
CA SER A 66 11.07 7.84 11.09
C SER A 66 12.53 8.11 11.47
N GLY A 67 13.17 9.12 10.87
CA GLY A 67 14.55 9.51 11.17
C GLY A 67 15.61 8.49 10.76
N ASP A 68 15.24 7.53 9.89
CA ASP A 68 16.13 6.48 9.41
C ASP A 68 16.57 6.79 7.97
N ASP A 69 17.87 6.70 7.69
CA ASP A 69 18.50 7.03 6.41
C ASP A 69 18.35 5.92 5.35
N GLY A 70 17.49 4.94 5.61
CA GLY A 70 17.24 3.78 4.74
C GLY A 70 16.38 4.06 3.50
N GLU A 71 16.23 3.04 2.67
CA GLU A 71 15.43 3.11 1.44
C GLU A 71 13.91 3.14 1.70
N ILE A 72 13.15 3.68 0.75
CA ILE A 72 11.69 3.58 0.73
C ILE A 72 11.33 2.14 0.40
N THR A 73 10.57 1.51 1.30
CA THR A 73 10.13 0.12 1.17
C THR A 73 8.65 0.03 0.80
N PRO A 74 8.16 -1.14 0.35
CA PRO A 74 6.73 -1.36 0.13
C PRO A 74 5.84 -1.06 1.35
N SER A 75 6.39 -1.14 2.57
CA SER A 75 5.66 -0.77 3.79
C SER A 75 5.44 0.74 3.89
N HIS A 76 6.43 1.56 3.52
CA HIS A 76 6.26 3.01 3.43
C HIS A 76 5.24 3.38 2.36
N ILE A 77 5.27 2.69 1.21
CA ILE A 77 4.27 2.88 0.15
C ILE A 77 2.85 2.53 0.66
N LEU A 78 2.71 1.46 1.44
CA LEU A 78 1.43 1.09 2.05
C LEU A 78 0.96 2.13 3.08
N LEU A 79 1.86 2.67 3.90
CA LEU A 79 1.55 3.76 4.83
C LEU A 79 1.15 5.03 4.07
N GLY A 80 1.89 5.43 3.04
CA GLY A 80 1.55 6.58 2.21
C GLY A 80 0.20 6.42 1.49
N LEU A 81 -0.13 5.20 1.04
CA LEU A 81 -1.44 4.89 0.49
C LEU A 81 -2.57 5.03 1.52
N TRP A 82 -2.33 4.60 2.77
CA TRP A 82 -3.28 4.77 3.87
C TRP A 82 -3.45 6.24 4.26
N SER A 83 -2.35 7.00 4.33
CA SER A 83 -2.36 8.42 4.65
C SER A 83 -2.99 9.28 3.55
N GLU A 84 -3.09 8.78 2.31
CA GLU A 84 -3.80 9.44 1.22
C GLU A 84 -5.33 9.31 1.37
N THR A 85 -5.87 10.15 2.26
CA THR A 85 -7.30 10.31 2.54
C THR A 85 -8.11 10.57 1.27
N ASP A 86 -9.32 10.01 1.22
CA ASP A 86 -10.25 10.15 0.09
C ASP A 86 -9.75 9.57 -1.24
N SER A 87 -8.72 8.74 -1.22
CA SER A 87 -8.32 7.95 -2.40
C SER A 87 -9.08 6.63 -2.49
N ALA A 88 -9.17 6.09 -3.70
CA ALA A 88 -9.70 4.75 -3.91
C ALA A 88 -8.90 3.70 -3.11
N GLY A 89 -7.57 3.85 -3.04
CA GLY A 89 -6.71 2.93 -2.31
C GLY A 89 -6.99 2.90 -0.81
N GLN A 90 -7.14 4.09 -0.20
CA GLN A 90 -7.47 4.22 1.22
C GLN A 90 -8.86 3.63 1.53
N ARG A 91 -9.87 3.92 0.72
CA ARG A 91 -11.23 3.34 0.85
C ARG A 91 -11.23 1.83 0.73
N ILE A 92 -10.50 1.26 -0.24
CA ILE A 92 -10.38 -0.20 -0.41
C ILE A 92 -9.74 -0.83 0.83
N LEU A 93 -8.66 -0.23 1.36
CA LEU A 93 -7.99 -0.73 2.55
C LEU A 93 -8.92 -0.65 3.77
N GLU A 94 -9.63 0.47 3.93
CA GLU A 94 -10.59 0.71 5.01
C GLU A 94 -11.73 -0.32 4.99
N THR A 95 -12.37 -0.53 3.83
CA THR A 95 -13.42 -1.54 3.66
C THR A 95 -12.94 -2.95 4.02
N LEU A 96 -11.67 -3.27 3.71
CA LEU A 96 -11.07 -4.56 4.03
C LEU A 96 -10.52 -4.64 5.46
N GLY A 97 -10.80 -3.63 6.29
CA GLY A 97 -10.51 -3.61 7.71
C GLY A 97 -9.07 -3.21 8.03
N PHE A 98 -8.39 -2.47 7.15
CA PHE A 98 -7.18 -1.73 7.51
C PHE A 98 -7.57 -0.48 8.31
N THR A 99 -6.88 -0.20 9.40
CA THR A 99 -7.19 0.90 10.33
C THR A 99 -5.92 1.61 10.79
N ASP A 100 -6.07 2.71 11.52
CA ASP A 100 -4.93 3.42 12.12
C ASP A 100 -4.15 2.54 13.10
N GLU A 101 -4.81 1.62 13.81
CA GLU A 101 -4.15 0.64 14.67
C GLU A 101 -3.25 -0.28 13.85
N LYS A 102 -3.75 -0.81 12.72
CA LYS A 102 -2.95 -1.64 11.81
C LYS A 102 -1.83 -0.87 11.13
N ALA A 103 -2.01 0.41 10.86
CA ALA A 103 -0.94 1.27 10.35
C ALA A 103 0.20 1.38 11.37
N LYS A 104 -0.12 1.58 12.66
CA LYS A 104 0.87 1.60 13.74
C LYS A 104 1.55 0.24 13.93
N GLU A 105 0.78 -0.86 13.87
CA GLU A 105 1.33 -2.21 13.93
C GLU A 105 2.30 -2.48 12.77
N LEU A 106 1.99 -2.00 11.56
CA LEU A 106 2.86 -2.14 10.40
C LEU A 106 4.20 -1.44 10.60
N VAL A 107 4.22 -0.26 11.25
CA VAL A 107 5.47 0.44 11.59
C VAL A 107 6.35 -0.44 12.49
N ASN A 108 5.79 -0.99 13.56
CA ASN A 108 6.52 -1.88 14.46
C ASN A 108 7.00 -3.17 13.74
N TYR A 109 6.18 -3.69 12.82
CA TYR A 109 6.50 -4.87 12.03
C TYR A 109 7.71 -4.65 11.10
N ILE A 110 7.95 -3.41 10.65
CA ILE A 110 9.15 -3.05 9.88
C ILE A 110 10.39 -3.14 10.76
N ASP A 111 10.33 -2.56 11.97
CA ASP A 111 11.46 -2.51 12.90
C ASP A 111 11.88 -3.91 13.36
N GLU A 112 10.92 -4.78 13.66
CA GLU A 112 11.19 -6.18 14.02
C GLU A 112 11.81 -6.97 12.85
N GLY A 113 11.33 -6.76 11.62
CA GLY A 113 11.89 -7.39 10.42
C GLY A 113 13.32 -6.94 10.11
N ALA A 114 13.64 -5.66 10.35
CA ALA A 114 14.98 -5.10 10.18
C ALA A 114 15.99 -5.67 11.22
N ALA A 115 15.54 -5.90 12.46
CA ALA A 115 16.33 -6.53 13.51
C ALA A 115 16.69 -8.00 13.21
N PHE A 116 15.85 -8.71 12.43
CA PHE A 116 16.15 -10.08 11.97
C PHE A 116 17.06 -10.13 10.75
N SER A 117 17.09 -9.10 9.91
CA SER A 117 17.94 -9.04 8.71
C SER A 117 19.39 -8.60 9.01
N SER A 118 19.67 -8.13 10.22
CA SER A 118 20.97 -7.61 10.66
C SER A 118 21.79 -8.60 11.50
N ARG A 119 21.39 -9.88 11.53
CA ARG A 119 22.12 -11.01 12.14
C ARG A 119 22.44 -12.08 11.11
#